data_AF-A0A7X8F9D3-F1
#
_entry.id   AF-A0A7X8F9D3-F1
#
_cell.length_a   1.000
_cell.length_b   1.000
_cell.length_c   1.000
_cell.angle_alpha   90.00
_cell.angle_beta   90.00
_cell.angle_gamma   90.00
#
_symmetry.space_group_name_H-M   'P 1'
#
loop_
_entity.id
_entity.type
_entity.pdbx_description
1 polymer ?
#
loop_
_entity_poly.entity_id
_entity_poly.type
_entity_poly.pdbx_seq_one_letter_code
_entity_poly.pdbx_strand_id
1 'polypeptide(L)' 'MSNFITNQGAAQLKTRLSTLIKESLDLKFLVGFFYFSGISELIDSLKANSDLSLKILVGHNVDSQNYGLV' A
#
# COMPACT_ATOMS: atom_id res chain seq x y z
N MET A 1 2.70 -16.34 -17.35
CA MET A 1 2.21 -16.06 -15.98
C MET A 1 1.79 -14.60 -15.92
N SER A 2 0.51 -14.33 -15.62
CA SER A 2 0.03 -12.96 -15.42
C SER A 2 0.23 -12.60 -13.95
N ASN A 3 1.18 -11.72 -13.68
CA ASN A 3 1.38 -11.13 -12.35
C ASN A 3 0.55 -9.84 -12.17
N PHE A 4 -0.34 -9.56 -13.11
CA PHE A 4 -1.11 -8.32 -13.12
C PHE A 4 -2.27 -8.42 -12.13
N ILE A 5 -2.36 -7.43 -11.25
CA ILE A 5 -3.42 -7.35 -10.25
C ILE A 5 -4.60 -6.63 -10.90
N THR A 6 -5.66 -7.37 -11.20
CA THR A 6 -6.89 -6.84 -11.84
C THR A 6 -8.04 -6.69 -10.87
N ASN A 7 -7.90 -7.18 -9.64
CA ASN A 7 -8.99 -7.36 -8.68
C ASN A 7 -10.14 -8.22 -9.23
N GLN A 8 -9.82 -9.18 -10.10
CA GLN A 8 -10.78 -10.17 -10.62
C GLN A 8 -10.35 -11.58 -10.26
N GLY A 9 -11.33 -12.41 -9.85
CA GLY A 9 -11.09 -13.78 -9.43
C GLY A 9 -10.05 -13.86 -8.31
N ALA A 10 -8.96 -14.61 -8.55
CA ALA A 10 -7.85 -14.78 -7.61
C ALA A 10 -6.80 -13.65 -7.65
N ALA A 11 -6.84 -12.76 -8.65
CA ALA A 11 -5.84 -11.69 -8.83
C ALA A 11 -6.17 -10.42 -8.02
N GLN A 12 -6.46 -10.60 -6.74
CA GLN A 12 -6.84 -9.51 -5.82
C GLN A 12 -5.62 -8.88 -5.15
N LEU A 13 -5.59 -7.54 -5.14
CA LEU A 13 -4.53 -6.75 -4.51
C LEU A 13 -4.37 -7.10 -3.04
N LYS A 14 -5.49 -7.21 -2.32
CA LYS A 14 -5.52 -7.55 -0.90
C LYS A 14 -4.79 -8.86 -0.60
N THR A 15 -5.20 -9.94 -1.25
CA THR A 15 -4.60 -11.27 -1.07
C THR A 15 -3.11 -11.23 -1.38
N ARG A 16 -2.72 -10.57 -2.47
CA ARG A 16 -1.32 -10.45 -2.86
C ARG A 16 -0.49 -9.70 -1.81
N LEU A 17 -0.98 -8.57 -1.32
CA LEU A 17 -0.31 -7.78 -0.29
C LEU A 17 -0.22 -8.55 1.03
N SER A 18 -1.29 -9.23 1.46
CA SER A 18 -1.26 -10.07 2.67
C SER A 18 -0.21 -11.18 2.58
N THR A 19 -0.06 -11.83 1.42
CA THR A 19 1.02 -12.82 1.22
C THR A 19 2.40 -12.16 1.30
N LEU A 20 2.59 -11.02 0.64
CA LEU A 20 3.89 -10.32 0.66
C LEU A 20 4.26 -9.83 2.06
N ILE A 21 3.30 -9.30 2.82
CA ILE A 21 3.49 -8.83 4.19
C ILE A 21 3.99 -9.95 5.10
N LYS A 22 3.48 -11.18 4.96
CA LYS A 22 3.91 -12.33 5.78
C LYS A 22 5.34 -12.76 5.49
N GLU A 23 5.77 -12.69 4.23
CA GLU A 23 7.04 -13.24 3.77
C GLU A 23 8.15 -12.18 3.64
N SER A 24 7.91 -10.95 4.07
CA SER A 24 8.84 -9.82 3.89
C SER A 24 9.30 -9.23 5.23
N LEU A 25 10.58 -8.83 5.26
CA LEU A 25 11.13 -7.96 6.32
C LEU A 25 11.01 -6.47 5.97
N ASP A 26 11.03 -6.14 4.67
CA ASP A 26 10.98 -4.76 4.17
C ASP A 26 9.99 -4.68 3.01
N LEU A 27 9.02 -3.75 3.08
CA LEU A 27 8.12 -3.43 1.97
C LEU A 27 8.19 -1.93 1.67
N LYS A 28 8.46 -1.60 0.40
CA LYS A 28 8.61 -0.22 -0.08
C LYS A 28 7.58 0.06 -1.18
N PHE A 29 6.72 1.05 -0.94
CA PHE A 29 5.69 1.47 -1.88
C PHE A 29 5.98 2.88 -2.39
N LEU A 30 5.82 3.06 -3.69
CA LEU A 30 5.74 4.36 -4.35
C LEU A 30 4.35 4.47 -4.95
N VAL A 31 3.56 5.42 -4.46
CA VAL A 31 2.16 5.59 -4.86
C VAL A 31 1.86 7.05 -5.18
N GLY A 32 0.97 7.27 -6.15
CA GLY A 32 0.52 8.62 -6.50
C GLY A 32 -0.53 9.18 -5.54
N PHE A 33 -1.29 8.33 -4.84
CA PHE A 33 -2.30 8.70 -3.87
C PHE A 33 -2.43 7.61 -2.81
N PHE A 34 -2.85 7.98 -1.59
CA PHE A 34 -2.98 7.04 -0.49
C PHE A 34 -4.22 7.32 0.35
N TYR A 35 -5.14 6.35 0.40
CA TYR A 35 -6.35 6.42 1.21
C TYR A 35 -6.18 5.59 2.48
N PHE A 36 -6.44 6.18 3.64
CA PHE A 36 -6.39 5.46 4.93
C PHE A 36 -7.38 4.30 4.99
N SER A 37 -8.50 4.38 4.26
CA SER A 37 -9.46 3.29 4.14
C SER A 37 -8.87 2.03 3.51
N GLY A 38 -7.81 2.12 2.71
CA GLY A 38 -7.14 0.95 2.13
C GLY A 38 -6.23 0.21 3.12
N ILE A 39 -5.70 0.90 4.13
CA ILE A 39 -4.86 0.28 5.18
C ILE A 39 -5.67 -0.66 6.07
N SER A 40 -6.92 -0.30 6.37
CA SER A 40 -7.73 -1.06 7.35
C SER A 40 -7.89 -2.52 6.93
N GLU A 41 -7.90 -2.82 5.64
CA GLU A 41 -7.97 -4.18 5.11
C GLU A 41 -6.68 -4.99 5.30
N LEU A 42 -5.55 -4.32 5.50
CA LEU A 42 -4.22 -4.92 5.65
C LEU A 42 -3.72 -4.88 7.10
N ILE A 43 -4.42 -4.17 7.99
CA ILE A 43 -3.96 -3.88 9.35
C ILE A 43 -3.66 -5.16 10.14
N ASP A 44 -4.48 -6.19 10.01
CA ASP A 44 -4.28 -7.46 10.73
C ASP A 44 -3.06 -8.22 10.19
N SER A 45 -2.83 -8.16 8.88
CA SER A 45 -1.63 -8.77 8.27
C SER A 45 -0.37 -8.03 8.71
N LEU A 46 -0.41 -6.71 8.77
CA LEU A 46 0.71 -5.87 9.23
C LEU A 46 1.01 -6.13 10.71
N LYS A 47 -0.02 -6.21 11.57
CA LYS A 47 0.14 -6.52 13.00
C LYS A 47 0.70 -7.93 13.25
N ALA A 48 0.41 -8.87 12.36
CA ALA A 48 0.87 -10.25 12.48
C ALA A 48 2.37 -10.42 12.15
N ASN A 49 3.02 -9.43 11.54
CA ASN A 49 4.46 -9.43 11.27
C ASN A 49 5.11 -8.20 11.92
N SER A 50 5.54 -8.35 13.18
CA SER A 50 6.16 -7.28 13.96
C SER A 50 7.53 -6.84 13.44
N ASP A 51 8.20 -7.69 12.66
CA ASP A 51 9.55 -7.45 12.15
C ASP A 51 9.54 -6.70 10.81
N LEU A 52 8.35 -6.48 10.23
CA LEU A 52 8.18 -5.79 8.96
C LEU A 52 8.44 -4.28 9.09
N SER A 53 9.34 -3.76 8.26
CA SER A 53 9.46 -2.32 7.97
C SER A 53 8.63 -1.95 6.75
N LEU A 54 7.56 -1.19 6.96
CA LEU A 54 6.72 -0.65 5.90
C LEU A 54 7.11 0.81 5.60
N LYS A 55 7.53 1.09 4.35
CA LYS A 55 7.92 2.42 3.89
C LYS A 55 7.03 2.81 2.70
N ILE A 56 6.34 3.94 2.81
CA ILE A 56 5.43 4.42 1.77
C ILE A 56 5.83 5.84 1.38
N LEU A 57 6.22 6.02 0.12
CA LEU A 57 6.41 7.32 -0.50
C LEU A 57 5.16 7.66 -1.30
N VAL A 58 4.46 8.71 -0.87
CA VAL A 58 3.20 9.17 -1.45
C VAL A 58 3.46 10.47 -2.21
N GLY A 59 3.16 10.47 -3.51
CA GLY A 59 3.03 11.72 -4.26
C GLY A 59 1.81 12.48 -3.75
N HIS A 60 1.94 13.77 -3.49
CA HIS A 60 0.81 14.61 -3.11
C HIS A 60 0.81 15.84 -3.99
N ASN A 61 -0.36 16.21 -4.53
CA ASN A 61 -0.52 17.47 -5.24
C ASN A 61 -0.74 18.59 -4.21
N VAL A 62 0.32 18.95 -3.49
CA VAL A 62 0.32 20.00 -2.47
C VAL A 62 0.59 21.38 -3.06
N ASP A 63 0.87 21.52 -4.36
CA ASP A 63 1.36 22.78 -4.94
C ASP A 63 0.46 23.97 -4.61
N SER A 64 -0.87 23.85 -4.77
CA SER A 64 -1.78 24.95 -4.41
C SER A 64 -1.71 25.32 -2.92
N GLN A 65 -1.64 24.34 -2.02
CA GLN A 65 -1.54 24.57 -0.58
C GLN A 65 -0.15 25.08 -0.17
N ASN A 66 0.92 24.59 -0.79
CA ASN A 66 2.31 25.00 -0.54
C ASN A 66 2.60 26.41 -1.07
N TYR A 67 2.01 26.79 -2.20
CA TYR A 67 2.13 28.13 -2.78
C TYR A 67 1.06 29.11 -2.27
N GLY A 68 0.17 28.69 -1.36
CA GLY A 68 -0.90 29.53 -0.82
C GLY A 68 -1.91 30.00 -1.87
N LEU A 69 -2.05 29.23 -2.96
CA LEU A 69 -3.01 29.49 -4.04
C LEU A 69 -4.37 28.95 -3.57
N VAL A 70 -5.15 29.84 -2.96
CA VAL A 70 -6.54 29.61 -2.53
C VAL A 70 -7.51 29.80 -3.70
#